data_AF-A0A956DES7-F1
#
_entry.id   AF-A0A956DES7-F1
#
_cell.length_a   1.000
_cell.length_b   1.000
_cell.length_c   1.000
_cell.angle_alpha   90.00
_cell.angle_beta   90.00
_cell.angle_gamma   90.00
#
_symmetry.space_group_name_H-M   'P 1'
#
loop_
_entity.id
_entity.type
_entity.pdbx_description
1 polymer ?
#
loop_
_entity_poly.entity_id
_entity_poly.type
_entity_poly.pdbx_seq_one_letter_code
_entity_poly.pdbx_strand_id
1 'polypeptide(L)'
;MASEPLKQVIDFVSQEKGIDPKVLIEAIEQAILTAAKRQFGMERELEAEFNPESGQVDLKMYMTVVDEIDLEDIEITLEDAQRYGLDNDPENPLQIGDELGFQIFYLDEDADKAKKQDREFGKLLGIQQARHGFGRIAAQTAKQVIIQRIRDAERDR
;
A
#
# COMPACT_ATOMS: atom_id res chain seq x y z
N MET A 1 8.14 -12.48 -17.92
CA MET A 1 9.40 -11.83 -17.51
C MET A 1 9.28 -11.66 -16.01
N ALA A 2 10.16 -12.27 -15.22
CA ALA A 2 10.24 -11.96 -13.80
C ALA A 2 10.62 -10.48 -13.70
N SER A 3 9.83 -9.66 -13.01
CA SER A 3 10.23 -8.29 -12.69
C SER A 3 11.51 -8.38 -11.86
N GLU A 4 12.58 -7.69 -12.26
CA GLU A 4 13.73 -7.46 -11.38
C GLU A 4 13.21 -6.86 -10.06
N PRO A 5 13.62 -7.37 -8.89
CA PRO A 5 13.24 -6.79 -7.61
C PRO A 5 13.56 -5.30 -7.61
N LEU A 6 12.60 -4.46 -7.25
CA LEU A 6 12.71 -3.00 -7.31
C LEU A 6 13.96 -2.50 -6.58
N LYS A 7 14.34 -3.19 -5.50
CA LYS A 7 15.60 -2.97 -4.77
C LYS A 7 16.84 -3.00 -5.68
N GLN A 8 16.98 -4.00 -6.56
CA GLN A 8 18.15 -4.11 -7.44
C GLN A 8 18.24 -2.93 -8.41
N VAL A 9 17.08 -2.49 -8.91
CA VAL A 9 17.00 -1.33 -9.81
C VAL A 9 17.36 -0.05 -9.07
N ILE A 10 16.87 0.15 -7.84
CA ILE A 10 17.22 1.31 -7.00
C ILE A 10 18.72 1.32 -6.72
N ASP A 11 19.29 0.19 -6.30
CA ASP A 11 20.72 0.06 -5.99
C ASP A 11 21.59 0.41 -7.20
N PHE A 12 21.24 -0.12 -8.39
CA PHE A 12 21.93 0.18 -9.65
C PHE A 12 21.86 1.68 -10.01
N VAL A 13 20.66 2.26 -9.97
CA VAL A 13 20.46 3.67 -10.34
C VAL A 13 21.20 4.60 -9.38
N SER A 14 21.21 4.27 -8.09
CA SER A 14 21.96 5.02 -7.10
C SER A 14 23.46 5.03 -7.41
N GLN A 15 24.05 3.86 -7.70
CA GLN A 15 25.48 3.75 -8.04
C GLN A 15 25.85 4.47 -9.33
N GLU A 16 25.07 4.28 -10.40
CA GLU A 16 25.41 4.80 -11.73
C GLU A 16 25.12 6.30 -11.88
N LYS A 17 24.03 6.78 -11.26
CA LYS A 17 23.56 8.16 -11.42
C LYS A 17 23.86 9.04 -10.21
N GLY A 18 24.38 8.47 -9.11
CA GLY A 18 24.68 9.21 -7.89
C GLY A 18 23.43 9.75 -7.20
N ILE A 19 22.27 9.12 -7.43
CA ILE A 19 21.01 9.50 -6.82
C ILE A 19 20.91 8.82 -5.46
N ASP A 20 20.51 9.55 -4.41
CA ASP A 20 20.29 8.97 -3.10
C ASP A 20 19.16 7.91 -3.18
N PRO A 21 19.39 6.66 -2.75
CA PRO A 21 18.36 5.63 -2.70
C PRO A 21 17.09 6.09 -1.98
N LYS A 22 17.20 6.92 -0.93
CA LYS A 22 16.05 7.43 -0.18
C LYS A 22 15.15 8.29 -1.05
N VAL A 23 15.74 9.17 -1.85
CA VAL A 23 14.99 10.05 -2.77
C VAL A 23 14.28 9.24 -3.86
N LEU A 24 14.88 8.14 -4.33
CA LEU A 24 14.23 7.22 -5.26
C LEU A 24 13.06 6.48 -4.59
N ILE A 25 13.30 5.93 -3.41
CA ILE A 25 12.30 5.18 -2.63
C ILE A 25 11.08 6.06 -2.35
N GLU A 26 11.27 7.24 -1.77
CA GLU A 26 10.21 8.20 -1.47
C GLU A 26 9.41 8.56 -2.73
N ALA A 27 10.09 8.78 -3.86
CA ALA A 27 9.42 9.08 -5.12
C ALA A 27 8.56 7.92 -5.62
N ILE A 28 9.02 6.67 -5.45
CA ILE A 28 8.29 5.48 -5.86
C ILE A 28 7.09 5.25 -4.95
N GLU A 29 7.27 5.36 -3.63
CA GLU A 29 6.19 5.26 -2.64
C GLU A 29 5.07 6.27 -2.95
N GLN A 30 5.41 7.55 -3.14
CA GLN A 30 4.42 8.59 -3.45
C GLN A 30 3.69 8.34 -4.77
N ALA A 31 4.39 7.86 -5.78
CA ALA A 31 3.78 7.56 -7.07
C ALA A 31 2.84 6.35 -6.99
N ILE A 32 3.27 5.28 -6.30
CA ILE A 32 2.44 4.10 -6.07
C ILE A 32 1.24 4.44 -5.19
N LEU A 33 1.41 5.23 -4.13
CA LEU A 33 0.32 5.73 -3.31
C LEU A 33 -0.70 6.51 -4.14
N THR A 34 -0.23 7.39 -5.03
CA THR A 34 -1.10 8.15 -5.94
C THR A 34 -1.88 7.22 -6.87
N ALA A 35 -1.22 6.20 -7.42
CA ALA A 35 -1.89 5.20 -8.26
C ALA A 35 -2.90 4.36 -7.44
N ALA A 36 -2.54 4.01 -6.20
CA ALA A 36 -3.37 3.24 -5.28
C ALA A 36 -4.65 4.01 -4.93
N LYS A 37 -4.56 5.30 -4.56
CA LYS A 37 -5.72 6.15 -4.30
C LYS A 37 -6.69 6.22 -5.48
N ARG A 38 -6.16 6.32 -6.72
CA ARG A 38 -7.01 6.31 -7.93
C ARG A 38 -7.74 4.97 -8.13
N GLN A 39 -7.10 3.87 -7.76
CA GLN A 39 -7.63 2.53 -7.97
C GLN A 39 -8.58 2.09 -6.84
N PHE A 40 -8.22 2.41 -5.60
CA PHE A 40 -8.86 1.89 -4.41
C PHE A 40 -9.78 2.91 -3.72
N GLY A 41 -9.74 4.19 -4.08
CA GLY A 41 -10.58 5.23 -3.49
C GLY A 41 -9.75 6.43 -3.06
N MET A 42 -10.15 7.62 -3.51
CA MET A 42 -9.39 8.87 -3.25
C MET A 42 -9.56 9.35 -1.81
N GLU A 43 -10.72 9.07 -1.21
CA GLU A 43 -11.05 9.42 0.17
C GLU A 43 -10.51 8.41 1.18
N ARG A 44 -9.98 7.27 0.71
CA ARG A 44 -9.44 6.23 1.60
C ARG A 44 -8.08 6.62 2.15
N GLU A 45 -7.86 6.27 3.41
CA GLU A 45 -6.57 6.39 4.06
C GLU A 45 -5.67 5.22 3.66
N LEU A 46 -4.77 5.52 2.72
CA LEU A 46 -3.80 4.57 2.19
C LEU A 46 -2.39 5.03 2.52
N GLU A 47 -1.52 4.06 2.78
CA GLU A 47 -0.09 4.25 2.94
C GLU A 47 0.65 3.31 1.99
N ALA A 48 1.76 3.80 1.43
CA ALA A 48 2.68 3.03 0.61
C ALA A 48 4.08 3.10 1.22
N GLU A 49 4.65 1.95 1.53
CA GLU A 49 5.93 1.84 2.23
C GLU A 49 6.83 0.84 1.51
N PHE A 50 8.04 1.24 1.15
CA PHE A 50 9.02 0.35 0.55
C PHE A 50 9.62 -0.57 1.60
N ASN A 51 9.48 -1.85 1.38
CA ASN A 51 10.06 -2.88 2.22
C ASN A 51 11.45 -3.25 1.71
N PRO A 52 12.54 -2.93 2.46
CA PRO A 52 13.91 -3.16 2.00
C PRO A 52 14.30 -4.64 1.98
N GLU A 53 13.57 -5.50 2.69
CA GLU A 53 13.83 -6.94 2.75
C GLU A 53 13.22 -7.64 1.53
N SER A 54 11.95 -7.37 1.23
CA SER A 54 11.27 -7.95 0.06
C SER A 54 11.63 -7.22 -1.23
N GLY A 55 12.05 -5.95 -1.14
CA GLY A 55 12.27 -5.09 -2.31
C GLY A 55 10.98 -4.75 -3.04
N GLN A 56 9.86 -4.70 -2.33
CA GLN A 56 8.52 -4.37 -2.84
C GLN A 56 7.96 -3.14 -2.11
N VAL A 57 6.85 -2.60 -2.60
CA VAL A 57 6.11 -1.54 -1.90
C VAL A 57 4.85 -2.14 -1.29
N ASP A 58 4.80 -2.18 0.04
CA ASP A 58 3.64 -2.60 0.79
C ASP A 58 2.57 -1.50 0.75
N LEU A 59 1.30 -1.90 0.62
CA LEU A 59 0.16 -0.98 0.69
C LEU A 59 -0.68 -1.33 1.90
N LYS A 60 -0.97 -0.34 2.74
CA LYS A 60 -1.85 -0.46 3.90
C LYS A 60 -3.03 0.48 3.74
N MET A 61 -4.19 0.02 4.20
CA MET A 61 -5.39 0.83 4.37
C MET A 61 -5.65 0.99 5.85
N TYR A 62 -6.02 2.18 6.29
CA TYR A 62 -6.37 2.45 7.68
C TYR A 62 -7.86 2.75 7.81
N MET A 63 -8.42 2.32 8.93
CA MET A 63 -9.77 2.68 9.36
C MET A 63 -9.73 3.14 10.81
N THR A 64 -10.40 4.23 11.12
CA THR A 64 -10.55 4.73 12.49
C THR A 64 -11.74 4.09 13.16
N VAL A 65 -11.57 3.61 14.40
CA VAL A 65 -12.64 3.07 15.22
C VAL A 65 -13.50 4.19 15.77
N VAL A 66 -14.80 4.16 15.48
CA VAL A 66 -15.78 5.18 15.88
C VAL A 66 -16.99 4.58 16.57
N ASP A 67 -17.82 5.43 17.18
CA ASP A 67 -19.11 5.01 17.74
C ASP A 67 -20.20 4.98 16.65
N GLU A 68 -20.24 6.03 15.83
CA GLU A 68 -21.13 6.17 14.68
C GLU A 68 -20.29 6.51 13.44
N ILE A 69 -20.65 5.95 12.28
CA ILE A 69 -19.94 6.20 11.01
C ILE A 69 -20.43 7.51 10.40
N ASP A 70 -19.51 8.45 10.22
CA ASP A 70 -19.66 9.65 9.39
C ASP A 70 -19.01 9.45 8.01
N LEU A 71 -17.91 8.69 7.93
CA LEU A 71 -17.09 8.48 6.74
C LEU A 71 -16.88 6.98 6.43
N GLU A 72 -17.81 6.39 5.66
CA GLU A 72 -17.86 4.95 5.36
C GLU A 72 -16.56 4.35 4.77
N ASP A 73 -15.74 5.17 4.11
CA ASP A 73 -14.51 4.72 3.44
C ASP A 73 -13.29 4.63 4.38
N ILE A 74 -13.36 5.23 5.57
CA ILE A 74 -12.22 5.32 6.51
C ILE A 74 -12.60 5.06 7.97
N GLU A 75 -13.86 4.73 8.25
CA GLU A 75 -14.34 4.50 9.60
C GLU A 75 -14.98 3.12 9.77
N ILE A 76 -14.83 2.57 10.97
CA ILE A 76 -15.44 1.31 11.39
C ILE A 76 -16.01 1.49 12.80
N THR A 77 -17.22 0.99 13.04
CA THR A 77 -17.76 1.03 14.40
C THR A 77 -17.00 0.07 15.31
N LEU A 78 -16.87 0.40 16.60
CA LEU A 78 -16.32 -0.53 17.59
C LEU A 78 -17.10 -1.87 17.61
N GLU A 79 -18.43 -1.83 17.45
CA GLU A 79 -19.26 -3.04 17.35
C GLU A 79 -18.86 -3.90 16.16
N ASP A 80 -18.72 -3.31 14.97
CA ASP A 80 -18.34 -4.07 13.78
C ASP A 80 -16.90 -4.58 13.90
N ALA A 81 -15.97 -3.78 14.42
CA ALA A 81 -14.59 -4.22 14.66
C ALA A 81 -14.54 -5.48 15.54
N GLN A 82 -15.33 -5.52 16.62
CA GLN A 82 -15.47 -6.69 17.49
C GLN A 82 -16.16 -7.86 16.78
N ARG A 83 -17.21 -7.61 15.98
CA ARG A 83 -17.88 -8.64 15.17
C ARG A 83 -16.92 -9.30 14.17
N TYR A 84 -15.97 -8.54 13.64
CA TYR A 84 -14.91 -9.02 12.76
C TYR A 84 -13.72 -9.62 13.52
N GLY A 85 -13.73 -9.59 14.86
CA GLY A 85 -12.64 -10.09 15.69
C GLY A 85 -11.36 -9.31 15.48
N LEU A 86 -11.43 -7.98 15.43
CA LEU A 86 -10.26 -7.09 15.31
C LEU A 86 -9.74 -6.64 16.69
N ASP A 87 -10.40 -7.07 17.76
CA ASP A 87 -10.12 -6.78 19.17
C ASP A 87 -9.42 -7.95 19.89
N ASN A 88 -8.50 -8.65 19.21
CA ASN A 88 -7.91 -9.90 19.72
C ASN A 88 -6.86 -9.72 20.83
N ASP A 89 -6.52 -8.49 21.22
CA ASP A 89 -5.53 -8.21 22.26
C ASP A 89 -6.22 -7.95 23.62
N PRO A 90 -6.19 -8.91 24.57
CA PRO A 90 -6.83 -8.72 25.87
C PRO A 90 -6.07 -7.75 26.78
N GLU A 91 -4.79 -7.48 26.51
CA GLU A 91 -3.98 -6.52 27.29
C GLU A 91 -4.18 -5.10 26.78
N ASN A 92 -4.52 -4.94 25.50
CA ASN A 92 -4.81 -3.67 24.86
C ASN A 92 -6.13 -3.73 24.07
N PRO A 93 -7.28 -3.63 24.76
CA PRO A 93 -8.58 -3.71 24.10
C PRO A 93 -8.79 -2.52 23.17
N LEU A 94 -9.41 -2.81 22.02
CA LEU A 94 -9.74 -1.83 21.00
C LEU A 94 -10.70 -0.76 21.56
N GLN A 95 -10.40 0.50 21.27
CA GLN A 95 -11.11 1.68 21.74
C GLN A 95 -11.49 2.60 20.59
N ILE A 96 -12.48 3.46 20.83
CA ILE A 96 -12.82 4.56 19.91
C ILE A 96 -11.59 5.47 19.75
N GLY A 97 -11.28 5.81 18.51
CA GLY A 97 -10.10 6.57 18.11
C GLY A 97 -8.89 5.71 17.72
N ASP A 98 -8.94 4.39 17.93
CA ASP A 98 -7.86 3.51 17.48
C ASP A 98 -7.87 3.36 15.95
N GLU A 99 -6.68 3.12 15.38
CA GLU A 99 -6.50 2.90 13.95
C GLU A 99 -6.29 1.40 13.67
N LEU A 100 -7.06 0.87 12.71
CA LEU A 100 -6.95 -0.50 12.23
C LEU A 100 -6.30 -0.51 10.84
N GLY A 101 -5.11 -1.08 10.76
CA GLY A 101 -4.36 -1.23 9.52
C GLY A 101 -4.63 -2.57 8.81
N PHE A 102 -4.95 -2.51 7.52
CA PHE A 102 -5.19 -3.67 6.67
C PHE A 102 -4.24 -3.67 5.48
N GLN A 103 -3.46 -4.74 5.33
CA GLN A 103 -2.62 -4.92 4.15
C GLN A 103 -3.48 -5.05 2.88
N ILE A 104 -3.10 -4.39 1.80
CA ILE A 104 -3.67 -4.59 0.47
C ILE A 104 -2.76 -5.53 -0.30
N PHE A 105 -3.15 -6.80 -0.39
CA PHE A 105 -2.47 -7.79 -1.21
C PHE A 105 -2.82 -7.61 -2.69
N TYR A 106 -1.94 -6.95 -3.45
CA TYR A 106 -2.15 -6.61 -4.86
C TYR A 106 -1.22 -7.33 -5.83
N LEU A 107 -0.25 -8.09 -5.31
CA LEU A 107 0.70 -8.89 -6.08
C LEU A 107 0.13 -10.30 -6.32
N ASP A 108 0.48 -10.88 -7.47
CA ASP A 108 -0.01 -12.22 -7.86
C ASP A 108 0.45 -13.32 -6.89
N GLU A 109 1.63 -13.17 -6.29
CA GLU A 109 2.17 -14.11 -5.29
C GLU A 109 1.40 -14.12 -3.96
N ASP A 110 0.70 -13.03 -3.65
CA ASP A 110 -0.14 -12.91 -2.45
C ASP A 110 -1.61 -13.27 -2.71
N ALA A 111 -1.93 -13.87 -3.86
CA ALA A 111 -3.32 -14.15 -4.26
C ALA A 111 -4.11 -14.95 -3.21
N ASP A 112 -3.46 -15.89 -2.50
CA ASP A 112 -4.13 -16.68 -1.48
C ASP A 112 -4.37 -15.90 -0.18
N LYS A 113 -3.45 -15.00 0.20
CA LYS A 113 -3.64 -14.05 1.30
C LYS A 113 -4.76 -13.06 0.97
N ALA A 114 -4.76 -12.54 -0.26
CA ALA A 114 -5.80 -11.66 -0.77
C ALA A 114 -7.18 -12.32 -0.67
N LYS A 115 -7.33 -13.55 -1.17
CA LYS A 115 -8.58 -14.32 -1.07
C LYS A 115 -9.01 -14.59 0.37
N LYS A 116 -8.07 -14.86 1.27
CA LYS A 116 -8.38 -15.08 2.69
C LYS A 116 -8.95 -13.79 3.30
N GLN A 117 -8.26 -12.68 3.13
CA GLN A 117 -8.71 -11.38 3.62
C GLN A 117 -10.04 -10.95 3.00
N ASP A 118 -10.27 -11.23 1.72
CA ASP A 118 -11.54 -10.92 1.06
C ASP A 118 -12.70 -11.70 1.66
N ARG A 119 -12.48 -12.95 2.10
CA ARG A 119 -13.52 -13.73 2.80
C ARG A 119 -13.79 -13.20 4.20
N GLU A 120 -12.76 -12.78 4.92
CA GLU A 120 -12.87 -12.35 6.32
C GLU A 120 -13.38 -10.91 6.42
N PHE A 121 -12.83 -10.00 5.61
CA PHE A 121 -13.03 -8.55 5.74
C PHE A 121 -13.49 -7.87 4.44
N GLY A 122 -13.77 -8.61 3.36
CA GLY A 122 -14.04 -7.97 2.06
C GLY A 122 -15.29 -7.09 2.02
N LYS A 123 -16.32 -7.40 2.83
CA LYS A 123 -17.50 -6.53 2.99
C LYS A 123 -17.15 -5.23 3.72
N LEU A 124 -16.30 -5.32 4.74
CA LEU A 124 -15.81 -4.18 5.52
C LEU A 124 -14.93 -3.27 4.64
N LEU A 125 -13.95 -3.85 3.95
CA LEU A 125 -12.94 -3.08 3.22
C LEU A 125 -13.40 -2.56 1.86
N GLY A 126 -14.46 -3.12 1.26
CA GLY A 126 -14.99 -2.65 -0.02
C GLY A 126 -14.00 -2.67 -1.21
N ILE A 127 -12.89 -3.42 -1.13
CA ILE A 127 -11.81 -3.45 -2.14
C ILE A 127 -11.76 -4.73 -3.00
N GLN A 128 -12.66 -5.69 -2.81
CA GLN A 128 -12.59 -7.01 -3.45
C GLN A 128 -12.40 -6.96 -4.98
N GLN A 129 -13.09 -6.04 -5.68
CA GLN A 129 -13.01 -5.94 -7.15
C GLN A 129 -11.84 -5.09 -7.67
N ALA A 130 -11.20 -4.28 -6.81
CA ALA A 130 -10.21 -3.29 -7.21
C ALA A 130 -8.79 -3.85 -7.34
N ARG A 131 -8.52 -5.06 -6.80
CA ARG A 131 -7.18 -5.67 -6.75
C ARG A 131 -6.66 -6.16 -8.10
N HIS A 132 -7.55 -6.48 -9.03
CA HIS A 132 -7.15 -7.06 -10.31
C HIS A 132 -6.41 -6.04 -11.19
N GLY A 133 -5.15 -6.34 -11.49
CA GLY A 133 -4.32 -5.56 -12.40
C GLY A 133 -3.50 -4.45 -11.74
N PHE A 134 -3.73 -4.13 -10.46
CA PHE A 134 -2.96 -3.09 -9.78
C PHE A 134 -1.46 -3.44 -9.69
N GLY A 135 -1.08 -4.70 -9.51
CA GLY A 135 0.33 -5.12 -9.55
C GLY A 135 1.08 -4.69 -10.82
N ARG A 136 0.42 -4.74 -11.98
CA ARG A 136 1.00 -4.21 -13.24
C ARG A 136 1.10 -2.69 -13.22
N ILE A 137 0.08 -1.99 -12.69
CA ILE A 137 0.07 -0.53 -12.58
C ILE A 137 1.21 -0.07 -11.66
N ALA A 138 1.38 -0.70 -10.49
CA ALA A 138 2.44 -0.41 -9.55
C ALA A 138 3.83 -0.62 -10.18
N ALA A 139 4.05 -1.76 -10.85
CA ALA A 139 5.32 -2.03 -11.55
C ALA A 139 5.63 -1.00 -12.65
N GLN A 140 4.63 -0.62 -13.44
CA GLN A 140 4.79 0.42 -14.48
C GLN A 140 5.08 1.79 -13.86
N THR A 141 4.39 2.12 -12.77
CA THR A 141 4.55 3.38 -12.03
C THR A 141 5.96 3.50 -11.47
N ALA A 142 6.45 2.48 -10.77
CA ALA A 142 7.82 2.45 -10.24
C ALA A 142 8.86 2.63 -11.36
N LYS A 143 8.70 1.89 -12.47
CA LYS A 143 9.58 2.01 -13.63
C LYS A 143 9.60 3.43 -14.20
N GLN A 144 8.44 4.07 -14.29
CA GLN A 144 8.33 5.43 -14.81
C GLN A 144 9.03 6.44 -13.91
N VAL A 145 8.85 6.34 -12.59
CA VAL A 145 9.53 7.20 -11.60
C VAL A 145 11.04 7.09 -11.72
N ILE A 146 11.55 5.86 -11.81
CA ILE A 146 12.99 5.61 -11.95
C ILE A 146 13.53 6.28 -13.22
N ILE A 147 12.85 6.10 -14.36
CA ILE A 147 13.24 6.73 -15.63
C ILE A 147 13.23 8.25 -15.51
N GLN A 148 12.24 8.82 -14.81
CA GLN A 148 12.15 10.26 -14.57
C GLN A 148 13.34 10.75 -13.75
N ARG A 149 13.64 10.09 -12.63
CA ARG A 149 14.75 10.46 -11.74
C ARG A 149 16.11 10.35 -12.42
N ILE A 150 16.31 9.33 -13.27
CA ILE A 150 17.51 9.21 -14.11
C ILE A 150 17.66 10.43 -15.03
N ARG A 151 16.58 10.83 -15.71
CA ARG A 151 16.61 11.99 -16.63
C ARG A 151 16.86 13.29 -15.91
N ASP A 152 16.28 13.46 -14.72
CA ASP A 152 16.47 14.68 -13.92
C ASP A 152 17.95 14.78 -13.48
N ALA A 153 18.52 13.68 -12.99
CA ALA A 153 19.94 13.63 -12.61
C ALA A 153 20.91 13.84 -13.79
N GLU A 154 20.50 13.53 -15.02
CA GLU A 154 21.27 13.82 -16.24
C GLU A 154 21.16 15.28 -16.70
N ARG A 155 20.09 15.99 -16.32
CA ARG A 155 19.87 17.41 -16.68
C ARG A 155 20.54 18.38 -15.71
N ASP A 156 20.70 17.97 -14.45
CA ASP A 156 21.32 18.78 -13.40
C ASP A 156 22.86 18.67 -13.37
N ARG A 157 23.46 17.96 -14.34
CA ARG A 157 24.91 17.82 -14.56
C ARG A 157 25.39 18.69 -15.71
#